data_AF-A0A0A6CZ57-F1
#
_entry.id   AF-A0A0A6CZ57-F1
#
_cell.length_a   1.000
_cell.length_b   1.000
_cell.length_c   1.000
_cell.angle_alpha   90.00
_cell.angle_beta   90.00
_cell.angle_gamma   90.00
#
_symmetry.space_group_name_H-M   'P 1'
#
loop_
_entity.id
_entity.type
_entity.pdbx_description
1 polymer ?
#
loop_
_entity_poly.entity_id
_entity_poly.type
_entity_poly.pdbx_seq_one_letter_code
_entity_poly.pdbx_strand_id
1 'polypeptide(L)'
;MTLVILALVSFVQVFALGFQSRNVNHGNYGWAAGTSFFIGISQAAVWRRITGPDAGATEALVYALAGSIAIVSAMAVHQRFIRKAAA
;
A
#
# COMPACT_ATOMS: atom_id res chain seq x y z
N MET A 1 -1.87 -1.12 20.70
CA MET A 1 -0.85 -1.70 19.80
C MET A 1 -1.43 -2.19 18.47
N THR A 2 -2.69 -2.63 18.41
CA THR A 2 -3.38 -3.08 17.18
C THR A 2 -3.47 -2.01 16.08
N LEU A 3 -3.74 -0.76 16.45
CA LEU A 3 -3.91 0.35 15.50
C LEU A 3 -2.62 0.76 14.80
N VAL A 4 -1.48 0.77 15.50
CA VAL A 4 -0.17 1.10 14.88
C VAL A 4 0.20 0.05 13.85
N ILE A 5 0.01 -1.24 14.17
CA ILE A 5 0.31 -2.30 13.23
C ILE A 5 -0.65 -2.22 12.04
N LEU A 6 -1.94 -1.99 12.27
CA LEU A 6 -2.92 -1.75 11.20
C LEU A 6 -2.45 -0.60 10.30
N ALA A 7 -2.11 0.56 10.85
CA ALA A 7 -1.60 1.70 10.09
C ALA A 7 -0.39 1.32 9.24
N LEU A 8 0.59 0.61 9.80
CA LEU A 8 1.79 0.19 9.08
C LEU A 8 1.49 -0.82 7.97
N VAL A 9 0.70 -1.86 8.23
CA VAL A 9 0.38 -2.86 7.20
C VAL A 9 -0.53 -2.29 6.10
N SER A 10 -1.46 -1.42 6.46
CA SER A 10 -2.31 -0.69 5.50
C SER A 10 -1.49 0.29 4.67
N PHE A 11 -0.53 0.96 5.30
CA PHE A 11 0.40 1.82 4.57
C PHE A 11 1.19 1.01 3.54
N VAL A 12 1.81 -0.10 3.95
CA VAL A 12 2.57 -0.97 3.04
C VAL A 12 1.70 -1.49 1.91
N GLN A 13 0.48 -1.95 2.22
CA GLN A 13 -0.46 -2.46 1.22
C GLN A 13 -0.80 -1.41 0.17
N VAL A 14 -1.23 -0.22 0.59
CA VAL A 14 -1.68 0.82 -0.34
C VAL A 14 -0.49 1.48 -1.06
N PHE A 15 0.66 1.59 -0.39
CA PHE A 15 1.89 2.05 -1.01
C PHE A 15 2.31 1.10 -2.13
N ALA A 16 2.33 -0.21 -1.86
CA ALA A 16 2.65 -1.22 -2.85
C ALA A 16 1.63 -1.22 -3.99
N LEU A 17 0.32 -1.05 -3.72
CA LEU A 17 -0.73 -0.89 -4.75
C LEU A 17 -0.46 0.29 -5.68
N GLY A 18 -0.14 1.47 -5.12
CA GLY A 18 0.18 2.65 -5.91
C GLY A 18 1.41 2.46 -6.79
N PHE A 19 2.44 1.84 -6.23
CA PHE A 19 3.69 1.56 -6.95
C PHE A 19 3.49 0.48 -8.03
N GLN A 20 2.73 -0.57 -7.73
CA GLN A 20 2.38 -1.66 -8.64
C GLN A 20 1.60 -1.14 -9.85
N SER A 21 0.56 -0.34 -9.63
CA SER A 21 -0.28 0.22 -10.70
C SER A 21 0.56 1.01 -11.70
N ARG A 22 1.50 1.82 -11.20
CA ARG A 22 2.42 2.56 -12.05
C ARG A 22 3.43 1.68 -12.75
N ASN A 23 3.92 0.61 -12.13
CA ASN A 23 4.82 -0.32 -12.79
C ASN A 23 4.15 -1.05 -13.95
N VAL A 24 2.89 -1.46 -13.78
CA VAL A 24 2.09 -2.06 -14.88
C VAL A 24 1.91 -1.05 -16.01
N ASN A 25 1.54 0.20 -15.70
CA ASN A 25 1.33 1.24 -16.70
C ASN A 25 2.60 1.62 -17.48
N HIS A 26 3.79 1.43 -16.89
CA HIS A 26 5.08 1.68 -17.54
C HIS A 26 5.75 0.42 -18.12
N GLY A 27 5.08 -0.74 -18.13
CA GLY A 27 5.63 -1.99 -18.68
C GLY A 27 6.67 -2.69 -17.80
N ASN A 28 6.86 -2.26 -16.54
CA ASN A 28 7.82 -2.81 -15.59
C ASN A 28 7.25 -4.03 -14.85
N TYR A 29 6.95 -5.12 -15.57
CA TYR A 29 6.23 -6.29 -15.03
C TYR A 29 6.97 -7.02 -13.90
N GLY A 30 8.31 -7.03 -13.89
CA GLY A 30 9.08 -7.63 -12.79
C GLY A 30 8.85 -6.90 -11.46
N TRP A 31 8.87 -5.57 -11.49
CA TRP A 31 8.54 -4.75 -10.32
C TRP A 31 7.06 -4.83 -9.95
N ALA A 32 6.17 -4.98 -10.94
CA ALA A 32 4.75 -5.23 -10.70
C ALA A 32 4.52 -6.56 -9.95
N ALA A 33 5.22 -7.64 -10.33
CA ALA A 33 5.12 -8.93 -9.65
C ALA A 33 5.60 -8.85 -8.19
N GLY A 34 6.76 -8.22 -7.95
CA GLY A 34 7.28 -8.03 -6.59
C GLY A 34 6.34 -7.22 -5.71
N THR A 35 5.80 -6.12 -6.23
CA THR A 35 4.82 -5.30 -5.49
C THR A 35 3.50 -6.04 -5.25
N SER A 36 3.00 -6.82 -6.21
CA SER A 36 1.84 -7.72 -6.02
C SER A 36 2.04 -8.74 -4.89
N PHE A 37 3.24 -9.28 -4.73
CA PHE A 37 3.54 -10.19 -3.62
C PHE A 37 3.40 -9.48 -2.25
N PHE A 38 3.96 -8.27 -2.11
CA PHE A 38 3.81 -7.48 -0.89
C PHE A 38 2.35 -7.09 -0.61
N ILE A 39 1.56 -6.82 -1.65
CA ILE A 39 0.13 -6.58 -1.52
C ILE A 39 -0.57 -7.80 -0.90
N GLY A 40 -0.31 -9.01 -1.41
CA GLY A 40 -0.92 -10.23 -0.88
C GLY A 40 -0.65 -10.45 0.61
N ILE A 41 0.61 -10.30 1.03
CA ILE A 41 1.00 -10.46 2.45
C ILE A 41 0.35 -9.39 3.33
N SER A 42 0.46 -8.13 2.93
CA SER A 42 -0.06 -7.02 3.74
C SER A 42 -1.59 -7.03 3.80
N GLN A 43 -2.27 -7.40 2.71
CA GLN A 43 -3.73 -7.53 2.67
C GLN A 43 -4.25 -8.61 3.61
N ALA A 44 -3.58 -9.76 3.69
CA ALA A 44 -3.94 -10.80 4.67
C ALA A 44 -3.83 -10.28 6.12
N ALA A 45 -2.77 -9.51 6.42
CA ALA A 45 -2.56 -8.92 7.74
C ALA A 45 -3.57 -7.81 8.07
N VAL A 46 -4.03 -7.06 7.07
CA VAL A 46 -5.09 -6.04 7.19
C VAL A 46 -6.43 -6.69 7.43
N TRP A 47 -6.83 -7.68 6.60
CA TRP A 47 -8.10 -8.38 6.76
C TRP A 47 -8.23 -9.03 8.12
N ARG A 48 -7.21 -9.72 8.60
CA ARG A 48 -7.21 -10.32 9.94
C ARG A 48 -7.51 -9.30 11.05
N ARG A 49 -7.19 -8.02 10.86
CA ARG A 49 -7.45 -6.95 11.83
C ARG A 49 -8.80 -6.28 11.63
N ILE A 50 -9.20 -5.99 10.39
CA ILE A 50 -10.45 -5.29 10.09
C ILE A 50 -11.67 -6.22 10.22
N THR A 51 -11.49 -7.54 10.14
CA THR A 51 -12.56 -8.51 10.38
C THR A 51 -12.48 -9.15 11.78
N GLY A 52 -11.63 -8.62 12.65
CA GLY A 52 -11.50 -9.10 14.03
C GLY A 52 -12.69 -8.68 14.89
N PRO A 53 -12.92 -9.34 16.04
CA PRO A 53 -14.01 -9.00 16.95
C PRO A 53 -13.92 -7.57 17.52
N ASP A 54 -12.72 -7.01 17.58
CA ASP A 54 -12.48 -5.64 18.07
C ASP A 54 -12.52 -4.58 16.97
N ALA A 55 -12.85 -4.95 15.72
CA ALA A 55 -12.85 -4.01 14.60
C ALA A 55 -14.07 -3.08 14.65
N GLY A 56 -13.83 -1.77 14.68
CA GLY A 56 -14.87 -0.75 14.68
C GLY A 56 -14.51 0.47 13.84
N ALA A 57 -15.17 1.59 14.14
CA ALA A 57 -15.01 2.85 13.41
C ALA A 57 -13.57 3.39 13.47
N THR A 58 -12.87 3.16 14.58
CA THR A 58 -11.49 3.64 14.77
C THR A 58 -10.52 2.92 13.86
N GLU A 59 -10.63 1.59 13.73
CA GLU A 59 -9.83 0.77 12.80
C GLU A 59 -10.09 1.19 11.36
N ALA A 60 -11.35 1.43 11.00
CA ALA A 60 -11.72 1.91 9.67
C ALA A 60 -11.11 3.28 9.35
N LEU A 61 -11.14 4.21 10.31
CA LEU A 61 -10.50 5.52 10.15
C LEU A 61 -8.98 5.41 10.01
N VAL A 62 -8.33 4.59 10.83
CA VAL A 62 -6.88 4.36 10.74
C VAL A 62 -6.51 3.72 9.40
N TYR A 63 -7.26 2.71 8.96
CA TYR A 63 -7.10 2.08 7.65
C TYR A 63 -7.21 3.10 6.51
N ALA A 64 -8.26 3.93 6.55
CA ALA A 64 -8.53 4.95 5.53
C ALA A 64 -7.41 6.01 5.48
N LEU A 65 -7.05 6.58 6.62
CA LEU A 65 -6.00 7.62 6.70
C LEU A 65 -4.64 7.07 6.29
N ALA A 66 -4.26 5.88 6.78
CA ALA A 66 -3.01 5.24 6.39
C ALA A 66 -2.96 4.97 4.88
N GLY A 67 -4.07 4.52 4.30
CA GLY A 67 -4.19 4.32 2.84
C GLY A 67 -4.04 5.61 2.04
N SER A 68 -4.72 6.68 2.44
CA SER A 68 -4.61 8.00 1.78
C SER A 68 -3.18 8.56 1.82
N ILE A 69 -2.51 8.45 2.96
CA ILE A 69 -1.12 8.91 3.09
C ILE A 69 -0.18 8.02 2.25
N ALA A 70 -0.40 6.71 2.26
CA ALA A 70 0.40 5.75 1.51
C ALA A 70 0.32 5.95 -0.01
N ILE A 71 -0.87 6.21 -0.57
CA ILE A 71 -0.98 6.43 -2.01
C ILE A 71 -0.25 7.69 -2.44
N VAL A 72 -0.38 8.80 -1.69
CA VAL A 72 0.36 10.04 -1.98
C VAL A 72 1.87 9.82 -1.86
N SER A 73 2.30 9.08 -0.84
CA SER A 73 3.70 8.72 -0.65
C SER A 73 4.23 7.86 -1.81
N ALA A 74 3.48 6.84 -2.25
CA ALA A 74 3.82 6.01 -3.38
C ALA A 74 3.95 6.84 -4.66
N MET A 75 3.05 7.80 -4.86
CA MET A 75 3.11 8.70 -6.00
C MET A 75 4.38 9.56 -6.02
N ALA A 76 4.76 10.12 -4.88
CA ALA A 76 5.97 10.93 -4.74
C ALA A 76 7.25 10.09 -4.86
N VAL A 77 7.30 8.90 -4.24
CA VAL A 77 8.47 8.02 -4.27
C VAL A 77 8.66 7.43 -5.66
N HIS A 78 7.60 6.94 -6.30
CA HIS A 78 7.67 6.36 -7.64
C HIS A 78 8.17 7.39 -8.68
N GLN A 79 7.75 8.66 -8.58
CA GLN A 79 8.27 9.73 -9.44
C GLN A 79 9.78 9.97 -9.28
N ARG A 80 10.33 9.77 -8.08
CA ARG A 80 11.77 9.91 -7.80
C ARG A 80 12.55 8.66 -8.23
N PHE A 81 11.95 7.48 -8.11
CA PHE A 81 12.55 6.19 -8.41
C PHE A 81 12.61 5.92 -9.92
N ILE A 82 11.54 6.28 -10.63
CA ILE A 82 11.47 6.28 -12.10
C ILE A 82 11.60 7.73 -12.56
N ARG A 83 12.74 8.36 -12.27
CA ARG A 83 13.07 9.65 -12.87
C ARG A 83 13.25 9.41 -14.37
N LYS A 84 12.37 10.02 -15.17
CA LYS A 84 12.33 10.09 -16.64
C LYS A 84 13.66 9.68 -17.30
N ALA A 85 13.65 8.62 -18.11
CA ALA A 85 14.45 8.63 -19.32
C ALA A 85 14.03 9.90 -20.07
N ALA A 86 14.87 10.93 -20.02
CA ALA A 86 14.65 12.15 -20.79
C ALA A 86 14.60 11.75 -22.26
N ALA A 87 13.46 11.99 -22.90
CA ALA A 87 13.39 12.16 -24.35
C ALA A 87 13.61 13.64 -24.66
#